data_AF-A0A963TJ54-F1
#
_entry.id   AF-A0A963TJ54-F1
#
_cell.length_a   1.000
_cell.length_b   1.000
_cell.length_c   1.000
_cell.angle_alpha   90.00
_cell.angle_beta   90.00
_cell.angle_gamma   90.00
#
_symmetry.space_group_name_H-M   'P 1'
#
loop_
_entity.id
_entity.type
_entity.pdbx_description
1 polymer ?
#
loop_
_entity_poly.entity_id
_entity_poly.type
_entity_poly.pdbx_seq_one_letter_code
_entity_poly.pdbx_strand_id
1 'polypeptide(L)'
;LTAIAETPALPSILFSRELQVDNPALRDVFRKLLSALQGRLVAAIRELQAAGHLRRDVGPEDVAILLTSLVQGVAIRWTLGARGFALVTEGLRLFDVQMELLRPKEGACDA
;
A
#
# COMPACT_ATOMS: atom_id res chain seq x y z
N LEU A 1 -4.10 -7.76 3.50
CA LEU A 1 -5.07 -7.32 4.53
C LEU A 1 -5.53 -8.46 5.44
N THR A 2 -5.64 -9.70 4.95
CA THR A 2 -5.97 -10.89 5.75
C THR A 2 -5.09 -11.03 6.99
N ALA A 3 -3.76 -10.91 6.85
CA ALA A 3 -2.84 -10.95 8.00
C ALA A 3 -3.14 -9.90 9.08
N ILE A 4 -3.63 -8.70 8.70
CA ILE A 4 -4.03 -7.65 9.65
C ILE A 4 -5.37 -8.02 10.31
N ALA A 5 -6.30 -8.61 9.56
CA ALA A 5 -7.58 -9.07 10.11
C ALA A 5 -7.37 -10.22 11.10
N GLU A 6 -6.45 -11.15 10.81
CA GLU A 6 -6.11 -12.30 11.65
C GLU A 6 -5.27 -11.92 12.87
N THR A 7 -4.44 -10.87 12.75
CA THR A 7 -3.65 -10.34 13.87
C THR A 7 -3.92 -8.84 14.07
N PRO A 8 -5.06 -8.47 14.70
CA PRO A 8 -5.50 -7.07 14.81
C PRO A 8 -4.57 -6.15 15.60
N ALA A 9 -3.63 -6.70 16.37
CA ALA A 9 -2.63 -5.94 17.11
C ALA A 9 -1.47 -5.43 16.23
N LEU A 10 -1.27 -5.99 15.02
CA LEU A 10 -0.14 -5.64 14.15
C LEU A 10 -0.03 -4.13 13.85
N PRO A 11 -1.12 -3.42 13.47
CA PRO A 11 -1.02 -1.97 13.25
C PRO A 11 -0.62 -1.23 14.53
N SER A 12 -1.21 -1.57 15.68
CA SER A 12 -0.88 -0.92 16.96
C SER A 12 0.56 -1.16 17.37
N ILE A 13 1.15 -2.33 17.08
CA ILE A 13 2.57 -2.62 17.32
C ILE A 13 3.46 -1.79 16.39
N LEU A 14 3.09 -1.63 15.12
CA LEU A 14 3.83 -0.78 14.17
C LEU A 14 3.89 0.70 14.60
N PHE A 15 2.86 1.18 15.29
CA PHE A 15 2.77 2.53 15.82
C PHE A 15 3.13 2.64 17.31
N SER A 16 3.59 1.55 17.92
CA SER A 16 3.98 1.51 19.33
C SER A 16 5.22 2.37 19.59
N ARG A 17 5.35 2.89 20.82
CA ARG A 17 6.51 3.69 21.23
C ARG A 17 7.80 2.88 21.14
N GLU A 18 7.70 1.59 21.44
CA GLU A 18 8.78 0.61 21.41
C GLU A 18 9.38 0.51 20.00
N LEU A 19 8.53 0.52 18.97
CA LEU A 19 8.99 0.53 17.59
C LEU A 19 9.39 1.93 17.12
N GLN A 20 8.78 3.01 17.59
CA GLN A 20 9.06 4.36 17.07
C GLN A 20 10.31 5.00 17.69
N VAL A 21 10.57 4.78 18.99
CA VAL A 21 11.58 5.51 19.77
C VAL A 21 12.62 4.58 20.39
N ASP A 22 12.20 3.47 20.99
CA ASP A 22 13.03 2.77 21.98
C ASP A 22 13.89 1.62 21.41
N ASN A 23 13.56 1.06 20.23
CA ASN A 23 14.29 -0.08 19.66
C ASN A 23 14.83 0.17 18.22
N PRO A 24 16.05 0.73 18.08
CA PRO A 24 16.65 1.02 16.77
C PRO A 24 16.91 -0.23 15.92
N ALA A 25 17.27 -1.37 16.52
CA ALA A 25 17.50 -2.61 15.79
C ALA A 25 16.21 -3.14 15.16
N LEU A 26 15.10 -3.12 15.90
CA LEU A 26 13.80 -3.51 15.39
C LEU A 26 13.32 -2.57 14.27
N ARG A 27 13.53 -1.25 14.42
CA ARG A 27 13.26 -0.28 13.34
C ARG A 27 14.02 -0.59 12.06
N ASP A 28 15.29 -0.96 12.18
CA ASP A 28 16.11 -1.28 11.01
C ASP A 28 15.59 -2.54 10.29
N VAL A 29 15.16 -3.56 11.03
CA VAL A 29 14.51 -4.75 10.46
C VAL A 29 13.25 -4.36 9.69
N PHE A 30 12.36 -3.56 10.29
CA PHE A 30 11.14 -3.10 9.63
C PHE A 30 11.43 -2.24 8.40
N ARG A 31 12.39 -1.33 8.48
CA ARG A 31 12.82 -0.50 7.34
C ARG A 31 13.28 -1.40 6.19
N LYS A 32 14.14 -2.39 6.46
CA LYS A 32 14.63 -3.33 5.44
C LYS A 32 13.50 -4.15 4.82
N LEU A 33 12.57 -4.65 5.62
CA LEU A 33 11.40 -5.38 5.13
C LEU A 33 10.52 -4.52 4.22
N LEU A 34 10.21 -3.29 4.63
CA LEU A 34 9.42 -2.35 3.84
C LEU A 34 10.15 -1.95 2.56
N SER A 35 11.46 -1.70 2.61
CA SER A 35 12.27 -1.39 1.43
C SER A 35 12.31 -2.57 0.44
N ALA A 36 12.41 -3.81 0.92
CA ALA A 36 12.38 -5.00 0.07
C ALA A 36 11.00 -5.19 -0.59
N LEU A 37 9.91 -5.00 0.16
CA LEU A 37 8.56 -5.01 -0.40
C LEU A 37 8.37 -3.91 -1.44
N GLN A 38 8.83 -2.70 -1.15
CA GLN A 38 8.77 -1.56 -2.05
C GLN A 38 9.50 -1.86 -3.36
N GLY A 39 10.72 -2.40 -3.30
CA GLY A 39 11.49 -2.76 -4.49
C GLY A 39 10.78 -3.78 -5.38
N ARG A 40 10.14 -4.79 -4.77
CA ARG A 40 9.34 -5.80 -5.51
C ARG A 40 8.11 -5.18 -6.18
N LEU A 41 7.42 -4.27 -5.49
CA LEU A 41 6.27 -3.56 -6.05
C LEU A 41 6.69 -2.69 -7.23
N VAL A 42 7.76 -1.90 -7.08
CA VAL A 42 8.28 -1.05 -8.16
C VAL A 42 8.63 -1.87 -9.39
N ALA A 43 9.28 -3.03 -9.22
CA ALA A 43 9.58 -3.92 -10.34
C ALA A 43 8.31 -4.40 -11.07
N ALA A 44 7.31 -4.88 -10.34
CA ALA A 44 6.04 -5.32 -10.91
C ALA A 44 5.28 -4.17 -11.62
N ILE A 45 5.29 -2.97 -11.04
CA ILE A 45 4.65 -1.80 -11.66
C ILE A 45 5.36 -1.42 -12.97
N ARG A 46 6.70 -1.47 -13.01
CA ARG A 46 7.46 -1.22 -14.24
C ARG A 46 7.09 -2.21 -15.34
N GLU A 47 6.93 -3.49 -15.01
CA GLU A 47 6.49 -4.52 -15.95
C GLU A 47 5.07 -4.22 -16.48
N LEU A 48 4.13 -3.89 -15.60
CA LEU A 48 2.76 -3.53 -15.99
C LEU A 48 2.70 -2.25 -16.85
N GLN A 49 3.54 -1.26 -16.55
CA GLN A 49 3.68 -0.04 -17.35
C GLN A 49 4.29 -0.34 -18.74
N ALA A 50 5.29 -1.23 -18.81
CA ALA A 50 5.89 -1.65 -20.07
C ALA A 50 4.90 -2.43 -20.94
N ALA A 51 4.04 -3.24 -20.33
CA ALA A 51 2.96 -3.97 -20.98
C ALA A 51 1.73 -3.10 -21.33
N GLY A 52 1.72 -1.82 -20.95
CA GLY A 52 0.61 -0.90 -21.22
C GLY A 52 -0.63 -1.14 -20.35
N HIS A 53 -0.51 -1.86 -19.24
CA HIS A 53 -1.60 -2.09 -18.29
C HIS A 53 -1.75 -0.99 -17.25
N LEU A 54 -0.73 -0.16 -17.06
CA LEU A 54 -0.75 1.01 -16.19
C LEU A 54 -0.25 2.24 -16.93
N ARG A 55 -0.77 3.41 -16.56
CA ARG A 55 -0.34 4.70 -17.09
C ARG A 55 1.15 4.93 -16.82
N ARG A 56 1.84 5.50 -17.81
CA ARG A 56 3.31 5.70 -17.80
C ARG A 56 3.74 7.13 -17.43
N ASP A 57 2.78 8.04 -17.29
CA ASP A 57 2.98 9.43 -16.88
C ASP A 57 3.06 9.60 -15.34
N VAL A 58 3.03 8.50 -14.58
CA VAL A 58 3.25 8.46 -13.13
C VAL A 58 4.44 7.54 -12.85
N GLY A 59 5.36 7.97 -12.00
CA GLY A 59 6.55 7.19 -11.64
C GLY A 59 6.17 5.88 -10.91
N PRO A 60 6.82 4.75 -11.22
CA PRO A 60 6.51 3.46 -10.58
C PRO A 60 6.77 3.47 -9.06
N GLU A 61 7.71 4.28 -8.59
CA GLU A 61 7.99 4.51 -7.17
C GLU A 61 6.79 5.17 -6.47
N ASP A 62 6.19 6.20 -7.08
CA ASP A 62 5.02 6.89 -6.55
C ASP A 62 3.80 5.97 -6.51
N VAL A 63 3.59 5.18 -7.57
CA VAL A 63 2.53 4.16 -7.60
C VAL A 63 2.71 3.15 -6.46
N ALA A 64 3.93 2.67 -6.22
CA ALA A 64 4.20 1.74 -5.12
C ALA A 64 3.91 2.37 -3.74
N ILE A 65 4.27 3.64 -3.54
CA ILE A 65 3.93 4.39 -2.31
C ILE A 65 2.41 4.47 -2.15
N LEU A 66 1.68 4.81 -3.21
CA LEU A 66 0.22 4.94 -3.18
C LEU A 66 -0.49 3.62 -2.84
N LEU A 67 -0.04 2.51 -3.43
CA LEU A 67 -0.61 1.18 -3.16
C LEU A 67 -0.35 0.72 -1.71
N THR A 68 0.86 0.95 -1.20
CA THR A 68 1.21 0.59 0.19
C THR A 68 0.50 1.49 1.21
N SER A 69 0.33 2.77 0.90
CA SER A 69 -0.39 3.74 1.73
C SER A 69 -1.86 3.38 1.90
N LEU A 70 -2.50 2.79 0.87
CA LEU A 70 -3.87 2.30 0.98
C LEU A 70 -4.01 1.25 2.09
N VAL A 71 -3.10 0.26 2.14
CA VAL A 71 -3.12 -0.79 3.16
C VAL A 71 -3.02 -0.19 4.55
N GLN A 72 -2.10 0.76 4.74
CA GLN A 72 -1.88 1.45 6.02
C GLN A 72 -3.09 2.31 6.42
N GLY A 73 -3.62 3.11 5.50
CA GLY A 73 -4.76 3.99 5.74
C GLY A 73 -6.03 3.21 6.11
N VAL A 74 -6.29 2.11 5.41
CA VAL A 74 -7.44 1.23 5.71
C VAL A 74 -7.26 0.56 7.07
N ALA A 75 -6.07 0.06 7.39
CA ALA A 75 -5.79 -0.56 8.69
C ALA A 75 -5.94 0.42 9.87
N ILE A 76 -5.49 1.67 9.71
CA ILE A 76 -5.65 2.73 10.72
C ILE A 76 -7.14 3.05 10.91
N ARG A 77 -7.88 3.32 9.82
CA ARG A 77 -9.33 3.61 9.88
C ARG A 77 -10.11 2.49 10.53
N TRP A 78 -9.75 1.24 10.22
CA TRP A 78 -10.36 0.06 10.83
C TRP A 78 -10.08 0.00 12.33
N THR A 79 -8.83 0.24 12.74
CA THR A 79 -8.45 0.23 14.15
C THR A 79 -9.13 1.33 14.95
N LEU A 80 -9.12 2.57 14.44
CA LEU A 80 -9.75 3.74 15.08
C LEU A 80 -11.29 3.65 15.09
N GLY A 81 -11.87 3.07 14.04
CA GLY A 81 -13.32 2.86 13.91
C GLY A 81 -13.85 1.66 14.68
N ALA A 82 -13.19 1.26 15.78
CA ALA A 82 -13.54 0.10 16.60
C ALA A 82 -13.77 -1.19 15.78
N ARG A 83 -13.03 -1.35 14.68
CA ARG A 83 -13.12 -2.48 13.73
C ARG A 83 -14.49 -2.62 13.07
N GLY A 84 -15.23 -1.52 12.90
CA GLY A 84 -16.63 -1.48 12.45
C GLY A 84 -16.90 -1.77 10.98
N PHE A 85 -15.93 -2.28 10.21
CA PHE A 85 -16.15 -2.71 8.83
C PHE A 85 -15.31 -3.96 8.47
N ALA A 86 -15.72 -4.66 7.41
CA ALA A 86 -15.01 -5.82 6.88
C ALA A 86 -13.69 -5.38 6.21
N LEU A 87 -12.58 -5.48 6.94
CA LEU A 87 -11.27 -4.94 6.55
C LEU A 87 -10.82 -5.38 5.16
N VAL A 88 -10.90 -6.68 4.86
CA VAL A 88 -10.43 -7.25 3.59
C VAL A 88 -11.32 -6.77 2.44
N THR A 89 -12.64 -6.83 2.60
CA THR A 89 -13.60 -6.39 1.59
C THR A 89 -13.44 -4.91 1.27
N GLU A 90 -13.35 -4.05 2.28
CA GLU A 90 -13.19 -2.61 2.07
C GLU A 90 -11.85 -2.27 1.41
N GLY A 91 -10.77 -2.94 1.80
CA GLY A 91 -9.48 -2.68 1.19
C GLY A 91 -9.35 -3.18 -0.25
N LEU A 92 -9.97 -4.31 -0.60
CA LEU A 92 -10.06 -4.75 -2.00
C LEU A 92 -10.87 -3.76 -2.83
N ARG A 93 -12.03 -3.32 -2.33
CA ARG A 93 -12.87 -2.32 -2.99
C ARG A 93 -12.09 -1.02 -3.27
N LEU A 94 -11.31 -0.53 -2.31
CA LEU A 94 -10.49 0.67 -2.49
C LEU A 94 -9.28 0.44 -3.41
N PHE A 95 -8.70 -0.76 -3.37
CA PHE A 95 -7.64 -1.14 -4.29
C PHE A 95 -8.14 -1.10 -5.74
N ASP A 96 -9.33 -1.64 -6.01
CA ASP A 96 -9.94 -1.61 -7.34
C ASP A 96 -10.10 -0.15 -7.83
N VAL A 97 -10.62 0.74 -6.98
CA VAL A 97 -10.73 2.18 -7.28
C VAL A 97 -9.36 2.78 -7.61
N GLN A 98 -8.33 2.46 -6.83
CA GLN A 98 -6.98 2.97 -7.06
C GLN A 98 -6.39 2.45 -8.38
N MET A 99 -6.65 1.17 -8.72
CA MET A 99 -6.23 0.58 -9.98
C MET A 99 -6.94 1.22 -11.18
N GLU A 100 -8.23 1.54 -11.08
CA GLU A 100 -8.96 2.28 -12.11
C GLU A 100 -8.31 3.65 -12.39
N LEU A 101 -7.90 4.38 -11.34
CA LEU A 101 -7.21 5.68 -11.49
C LEU A 101 -5.81 5.57 -12.12
N LEU A 102 -5.21 4.39 -12.05
CA LEU A 102 -3.88 4.09 -12.58
C LEU A 102 -3.93 3.44 -13.96
N ARG A 103 -5.12 3.14 -14.49
CA ARG A 103 -5.26 2.63 -15.86
C ARG A 103 -4.71 3.64 -16.86
N PRO A 104 -4.22 3.17 -18.02
CA PRO A 104 -3.83 4.04 -19.12
C PRO A 104 -5.01 4.97 -19.46
N LYS A 105 -4.72 6.24 -19.71
CA LYS A 105 -5.73 7.15 -20.26
C LYS A 105 -6.01 6.70 -21.70
N GLU A 106 -7.23 6.27 -21.98
CA GLU A 106 -7.68 6.12 -23.36
C GLU A 106 -7.76 7.52 -23.99
N GLY A 107 -6.93 7.76 -25.01
CA GLY A 107 -7.06 8.89 -25.92
C GLY A 107 -7.07 10.28 -25.30
N ALA A 108 -5.91 10.82 -24.94
CA ALA A 108 -5.64 12.21 -25.27
C ALA A 108 -5.08 12.22 -26.71
N CYS A 109 -5.92 11.88 -27.68
CA CYS A 109 -5.64 12.14 -29.09
C CYS A 109 -6.21 13.53 -29.40
N ASP A 110 -5.30 14.39 -29.85
CA ASP A 110 -5.49 15.56 -30.69
C ASP A 110 -6.05 16.85 -30.07
N ALA A 111 -5.11 17.73 -29.70
CA ALA A 111 -5.23 19.18 -29.84
C ALA A 111 -3.90 19.77 -30.32
#